data_AF-A0A9D1W949-F1
#
_entry.id   AF-A0A9D1W949-F1
#
_cell.length_a   1.000
_cell.length_b   1.000
_cell.length_c   1.000
_cell.angle_alpha   90.00
_cell.angle_beta   90.00
_cell.angle_gamma   90.00
#
_symmetry.space_group_name_H-M   'P 1'
#
loop_
_entity.id
_entity.type
_entity.pdbx_description
1 polymer ?
#
loop_
_entity_poly.entity_id
_entity_poly.type
_entity_poly.pdbx_seq_one_letter_code
_entity_poly.pdbx_strand_id
1 'polypeptide(L)' 'MRSVVKSLSWRVLGTLDTILISWWISGDFTVAFSIGSFELITKTVLYFFHERFWTRIKWGNN' A
#
# COMPACT_ATOMS: atom_id res chain seq x y z
N MET A 1 3.37 7.23 -22.35
CA MET A 1 2.89 5.83 -22.15
C MET A 1 3.87 4.94 -21.38
N ARG A 2 5.20 5.09 -21.50
CA ARG A 2 6.19 4.30 -20.70
C ARG A 2 6.06 4.44 -19.17
N SER A 3 5.79 5.62 -18.62
CA SER A 3 5.73 5.82 -17.15
C SER A 3 4.47 5.25 -16.47
N VAL A 4 3.34 5.16 -17.18
CA VAL A 4 2.09 4.62 -16.61
C VAL A 4 2.20 3.11 -16.46
N VAL A 5 2.74 2.42 -17.47
CA VAL A 5 2.99 0.97 -17.40
C VAL A 5 3.99 0.68 -16.28
N LYS A 6 5.08 1.47 -16.17
CA LYS A 6 6.07 1.28 -15.11
C LYS A 6 5.49 1.47 -13.70
N SER A 7 4.62 2.47 -13.50
CA SER A 7 4.00 2.70 -12.19
C SER A 7 2.96 1.64 -11.84
N LEU A 8 2.21 1.14 -12.85
CA LEU A 8 1.26 0.06 -12.67
C LEU A 8 1.98 -1.26 -12.37
N SER A 9 3.06 -1.59 -13.10
CA SER A 9 3.90 -2.76 -12.82
C SER A 9 4.49 -2.71 -11.41
N TRP A 10 4.96 -1.55 -10.97
CA TRP A 10 5.49 -1.38 -9.62
C TRP A 10 4.43 -1.59 -8.54
N ARG A 11 3.20 -1.13 -8.77
CA ARG A 11 2.08 -1.35 -7.86
C ARG A 11 1.65 -2.80 -7.79
N VAL A 12 1.56 -3.47 -8.93
CA VAL A 12 1.18 -4.89 -9.02
C VAL A 12 2.24 -5.78 -8.38
N LEU A 13 3.52 -5.50 -8.64
CA LEU A 13 4.62 -6.23 -8.01
C LEU A 13 4.61 -6.07 -6.49
N GLY A 14 4.40 -4.85 -5.97
CA GLY A 14 4.33 -4.63 -4.52
C GLY A 14 3.22 -5.45 -3.84
N THR A 15 2.00 -5.45 -4.39
CA THR A 15 0.90 -6.23 -3.81
C THR A 15 1.13 -7.73 -3.95
N LEU A 16 1.69 -8.18 -5.08
CA LEU A 16 1.99 -9.60 -5.31
C LEU A 16 3.08 -10.10 -4.36
N ASP A 17 4.11 -9.30 -4.11
CA ASP A 17 5.23 -9.66 -3.22
C ASP A 17 4.73 -9.89 -1.80
N THR A 18 3.89 -8.99 -1.26
CA THR A 18 3.30 -9.14 0.07
C THR A 18 2.39 -10.37 0.17
N ILE A 19 1.58 -10.64 -0.86
CA ILE A 19 0.72 -11.82 -0.89
C ILE A 19 1.56 -13.10 -0.96
N LEU A 20 2.61 -13.12 -1.79
CA LEU A 20 3.51 -14.26 -1.94
C LEU A 20 4.31 -14.53 -0.68
N ILE A 21 4.88 -13.50 -0.05
CA ILE A 21 5.62 -13.64 1.23
C ILE A 21 4.67 -14.11 2.33
N SER A 22 3.47 -13.53 2.41
CA SER A 22 2.48 -13.93 3.41
C SER A 22 2.02 -15.37 3.21
N TRP A 23 1.82 -15.79 1.96
CA TRP A 23 1.48 -17.17 1.63
C TRP A 23 2.62 -18.13 1.95
N TRP A 24 3.86 -17.74 1.65
CA TRP A 24 5.03 -18.58 1.91
C TRP A 24 5.30 -18.77 3.39
N ILE A 25 5.06 -17.74 4.20
CA ILE A 25 5.21 -17.81 5.67
C ILE A 25 4.03 -18.55 6.31
N SER A 26 2.80 -18.27 5.88
CA SER A 26 1.61 -18.76 6.57
C SER A 26 1.12 -20.11 6.06
N GLY A 27 1.48 -20.52 4.84
CA GLY A 27 1.00 -21.74 4.18
C GLY A 27 -0.49 -21.74 3.80
N ASP A 28 -1.24 -20.72 4.19
CA ASP A 28 -2.69 -20.62 4.05
C ASP A 28 -3.07 -19.40 3.18
N PHE A 29 -3.91 -19.65 2.16
CA PHE A 29 -4.37 -18.64 1.21
C PHE A 29 -5.28 -17.59 1.85
N THR A 30 -6.08 -17.95 2.86
CA THR A 30 -6.98 -17.03 3.57
C THR A 30 -6.18 -16.00 4.36
N VAL A 31 -5.06 -16.40 4.98
CA VAL A 31 -4.18 -15.49 5.70
C VAL A 31 -3.46 -14.55 4.74
N ALA A 32 -2.92 -15.08 3.63
CA ALA A 32 -2.26 -14.27 2.62
C ALA A 32 -3.19 -13.20 2.01
N PHE A 33 -4.44 -13.58 1.71
CA PHE A 33 -5.45 -12.64 1.22
C PHE A 33 -5.84 -11.59 2.25
N SER A 34 -5.94 -11.99 3.53
CA SER A 34 -6.20 -11.08 4.64
C SER A 34 -5.09 -10.04 4.77
N ILE A 35 -3.82 -10.46 4.69
CA ILE A 35 -2.67 -9.55 4.77
C ILE A 35 -2.63 -8.61 3.56
N GLY A 36 -2.84 -9.11 2.34
CA GLY A 36 -2.92 -8.25 1.15
C GLY A 36 -4.04 -7.20 1.25
N SER A 37 -5.20 -7.59 1.78
CA SER A 37 -6.31 -6.66 2.05
C SER A 37 -5.94 -5.64 3.12
N PHE A 38 -5.24 -6.08 4.17
CA PHE A 38 -4.76 -5.22 5.25
C PHE A 38 -3.71 -4.22 4.77
N GLU A 39 -2.83 -4.60 3.83
CA GLU A 39 -1.88 -3.67 3.22
C GLU A 39 -2.60 -2.50 2.54
N LEU A 40 -3.64 -2.79 1.75
CA LEU A 40 -4.43 -1.76 1.06
C LEU A 40 -5.12 -0.81 2.04
N ILE A 41 -5.72 -1.35 3.10
CA ILE A 41 -6.36 -0.57 4.16
C ILE A 41 -5.31 0.28 4.88
N THR A 42 -4.19 -0.31 5.27
CA THR A 42 -3.11 0.38 5.97
C THR A 42 -2.58 1.53 5.15
N LYS A 43 -2.29 1.34 3.86
CA LYS A 43 -1.83 2.41 2.96
C LYS A 43 -2.85 3.55 2.85
N THR A 44 -4.14 3.21 2.76
CA THR A 44 -5.23 4.20 2.67
C THR A 44 -5.34 5.00 3.96
N VAL A 45 -5.31 4.32 5.10
CA VAL A 45 -5.36 4.94 6.43
C VAL A 45 -4.13 5.82 6.65
N LEU A 46 -2.94 5.32 6.34
CA LEU A 46 -1.68 6.04 6.48
C LEU A 46 -1.65 7.26 5.56
N TYR A 47 -2.14 7.16 4.32
CA TYR A 47 -2.31 8.30 3.42
C TYR A 47 -3.30 9.34 4.00
N PHE A 48 -4.45 8.89 4.51
CA PHE A 48 -5.43 9.77 5.13
C PHE A 48 -4.86 10.50 6.34
N PHE A 49 -4.15 9.80 7.23
CA PHE A 49 -3.48 10.42 8.37
C PHE A 49 -2.33 11.31 7.93
N HIS A 50 -1.56 10.92 6.91
CA HIS A 50 -0.49 11.73 6.35
C HIS A 50 -1.07 13.04 5.81
N GLU A 51 -2.09 13.00 4.95
CA GLU A 51 -2.77 14.18 4.43
C GLU A 51 -3.40 15.02 5.55
N ARG A 52 -4.02 14.38 6.55
CA ARG A 52 -4.60 15.07 7.71
C ARG A 52 -3.53 15.74 8.58
N PHE A 53 -2.39 15.08 8.78
CA PHE A 53 -1.24 15.57 9.53
C PHE A 53 -0.58 16.74 8.78
N TRP A 54 -0.39 16.63 7.46
CA TRP A 54 0.05 17.73 6.60
C TRP A 54 -0.96 18.86 6.50
N THR A 55 -2.26 18.60 6.60
CA THR A 55 -3.28 19.66 6.66
C THR A 55 -3.28 20.36 8.03
N ARG A 56 -2.94 19.64 9.10
CA ARG A 56 -2.77 20.19 10.46
C ARG A 56 -1.47 20.96 10.59
N ILE A 57 -0.40 20.48 9.96
CA ILE A 57 0.86 21.20 9.77
C ILE A 57 0.61 22.20 8.64
N LYS A 58 0.03 23.35 8.97
CA LYS A 58 0.14 24.53 8.11
C LYS A 58 1.63 24.84 7.95
N TRP A 59 2.27 24.24 6.95
CA TRP A 59 3.55 24.68 6.48
C TRP A 59 3.30 26.05 5.87
N GLY A 60 3.72 27.08 6.62
CA GLY A 60 3.85 28.48 6.25
C GLY A 60 2.96 28.98 5.12
N ASN A 61 1.91 29.70 5.49
CA ASN A 61 1.53 30.87 4.71
C ASN A 61 2.72 31.83 4.72
N ASN A 62 3.50 31.86 3.64
CA ASN A 62 4.19 33.06 3.17
C ASN A 62 4.58 32.92 1.70
#